data_AF-A0A498J7P4-F1
#
_entry.id   AF-A0A498J7P4-F1
#
_cell.length_a   1.000
_cell.length_b   1.000
_cell.length_c   1.000
_cell.angle_alpha   90.00
_cell.angle_beta   90.00
_cell.angle_gamma   90.00
#
_symmetry.space_group_name_H-M   'P 1'
#
loop_
_entity.id
_entity.type
_entity.pdbx_description
1 polymer ?
#
loop_
_entity_poly.entity_id
_entity_poly.type
_entity_poly.pdbx_seq_one_letter_code
_entity_poly.pdbx_strand_id
1 'polypeptide(L)'
;MIIPKFTSLLRKGSNSRASIPASEVIKAGLRAETLKLRAQAGQFTCRGPGVRLKPLTLTPPAHARGMFVYIFHQFSKTQRPLSLSLSPSEYSWRLLFPFHSYNFGDTSLSHTCSIYINIDTFHLIFLLIQKRLETFYIPKSSFRPAGFCVSEVTSLTFLCGSRDSSVAGMDIADSKRRSKFSGKIFAAAGLITLCIVLFKQSHDSSSPNKFSYHEAGITHVLVTGGAGYIGSHAALRLLKDSYRVTIVDNLSRGNIGAVRVLQQLFPQPGRLQFIYADLGDAKAVNKIFSENAFDAVMHFAAVAYVGESTLEPLRYYHNITSNTLLVLEAMAAHNVKTLIYSSTCATYGEPEKMPITEETEQVPINPYGKAKKMAEDIILDFSKNSNMAVMILRYFNVIGSDPEGRLGEAPRPELREQGRISGACFDAARGIIPGLKVRGTDYETADGTCVRDYIDVTDLVDAHVKALANAQPGMVGIYNVGTGKGSSVKEFVEACKKATGVDIKVDYLDRRPGDYAKVYSDPSKVRQELNWTAHYTLQESLQIAWRWQKSHLNGYGP
;
A
#
# COMPACT_ATOMS: atom_id res chain seq x y z
N MET A 1 -29.83 9.40 32.46
CA MET A 1 -30.74 8.29 32.82
C MET A 1 -30.42 7.10 31.91
N ILE A 2 -30.14 5.86 32.34
CA ILE A 2 -29.95 5.28 33.69
C ILE A 2 -28.85 4.18 33.63
N ILE A 3 -28.14 4.03 34.75
CA ILE A 3 -27.14 3.00 35.11
C ILE A 3 -27.53 2.52 36.54
N PRO A 4 -27.30 1.26 37.01
CA PRO A 4 -26.67 0.08 36.38
C PRO A 4 -27.57 -1.18 36.34
N LYS A 5 -27.09 -2.29 35.74
CA LYS A 5 -27.48 -3.66 36.19
C LYS A 5 -26.46 -4.79 35.92
N PHE A 6 -25.15 -4.51 36.05
CA PHE A 6 -24.09 -5.52 35.84
C PHE A 6 -23.55 -6.17 37.13
N THR A 7 -24.34 -6.16 38.21
CA THR A 7 -23.93 -6.66 39.55
C THR A 7 -25.03 -7.50 40.22
N SER A 8 -25.37 -8.68 39.65
CA SER A 8 -26.17 -9.68 40.37
C SER A 8 -25.95 -11.16 39.99
N LEU A 9 -24.80 -11.53 39.42
CA LEU A 9 -24.46 -12.94 39.10
C LEU A 9 -23.20 -13.47 39.80
N LEU A 10 -22.91 -12.97 41.00
CA LEU A 10 -21.94 -13.55 41.95
C LEU A 10 -22.56 -13.89 43.32
N ARG A 11 -23.90 -14.05 43.38
CA ARG A 11 -24.60 -14.59 44.56
C ARG A 11 -25.78 -15.49 44.15
N LYS A 12 -25.47 -16.76 43.87
CA LYS A 12 -26.28 -17.94 44.22
C LYS A 12 -25.50 -19.19 43.79
N GLY A 13 -25.01 -19.94 44.77
CA GLY A 13 -24.54 -21.30 44.51
C GLY A 13 -25.74 -22.20 44.28
N SER A 14 -25.87 -22.74 43.07
CA SER A 14 -26.88 -23.76 42.75
C SER A 14 -26.34 -24.67 41.67
N ASN A 15 -26.24 -25.97 41.98
CA ASN A 15 -25.83 -27.00 41.03
C ASN A 15 -26.81 -27.07 39.85
N SER A 16 -26.38 -26.65 38.67
CA SER A 16 -26.98 -27.05 37.40
C SER A 16 -25.91 -27.21 36.33
N ARG A 17 -25.89 -28.37 35.66
CA ARG A 17 -25.01 -28.59 34.50
C ARG A 17 -25.65 -27.93 33.28
N ALA A 18 -25.10 -26.82 32.84
CA ALA A 18 -25.39 -26.24 31.52
C ALA A 18 -24.24 -26.58 30.56
N SER A 19 -24.53 -27.38 29.54
CA SER A 19 -23.57 -27.73 28.49
C SER A 19 -23.60 -26.68 27.37
N ILE A 20 -22.51 -25.92 27.22
CA ILE A 20 -22.34 -24.96 26.12
C ILE A 20 -21.74 -25.70 24.91
N PRO A 21 -22.30 -25.58 23.68
CA PRO A 21 -21.72 -26.17 22.48
C PRO A 21 -20.34 -25.60 22.14
N ALA A 22 -19.42 -26.45 21.69
CA ALA A 22 -18.04 -26.08 21.38
C ALA A 22 -17.88 -25.02 20.25
N SER A 23 -18.94 -24.75 19.48
CA SER A 23 -19.00 -23.73 18.43
C SER A 23 -19.04 -22.28 18.94
N GLU A 24 -19.46 -22.05 20.19
CA GLU A 24 -19.52 -20.70 20.78
C GLU A 24 -18.16 -20.25 21.35
N VAL A 25 -17.38 -21.19 21.92
CA VAL A 25 -16.07 -20.90 22.55
C VAL A 25 -15.05 -20.38 21.53
N ILE A 26 -15.15 -20.80 20.27
CA ILE A 26 -14.23 -20.42 19.19
C ILE A 26 -14.39 -18.95 18.76
N LYS A 27 -15.54 -18.30 19.04
CA LYS A 27 -15.75 -16.87 18.72
C LYS A 27 -15.23 -15.89 19.77
N ALA A 28 -14.83 -16.36 20.97
CA ALA A 28 -14.28 -15.51 22.02
C ALA A 28 -12.73 -15.42 22.02
N GLY A 29 -12.04 -16.32 21.32
CA GLY A 29 -10.58 -16.48 21.41
C GLY A 29 -9.71 -15.54 20.56
N LEU A 30 -10.29 -14.59 19.81
CA LEU A 30 -9.59 -13.82 18.78
C LEU A 30 -9.29 -12.34 19.14
N ARG A 31 -9.28 -12.00 20.44
CA ARG A 31 -8.87 -10.68 20.96
C ARG A 31 -8.15 -10.77 22.32
N ALA A 32 -6.92 -11.29 22.36
CA ALA A 32 -6.10 -11.28 23.57
C ALA A 32 -4.58 -11.43 23.34
N GLU A 33 -3.93 -10.51 22.61
CA GLU A 33 -2.46 -10.35 22.67
C GLU A 33 -2.03 -8.89 22.85
N THR A 34 -2.40 -8.31 24.00
CA THR A 34 -1.71 -7.13 24.53
C THR A 34 -1.76 -7.09 26.06
N LEU A 35 -1.08 -8.02 26.74
CA LEU A 35 -0.73 -7.86 28.16
C LEU A 35 0.41 -8.80 28.59
N LYS A 36 1.56 -8.21 28.93
CA LYS A 36 2.65 -8.87 29.67
C LYS A 36 2.12 -9.30 31.04
N LEU A 37 2.45 -10.51 31.51
CA LEU A 37 2.53 -10.79 32.95
C LEU A 37 3.50 -11.94 33.25
N ARG A 38 4.04 -11.91 34.46
CA ARG A 38 5.15 -12.76 34.95
C ARG A 38 4.69 -14.20 35.16
N ALA A 39 5.52 -15.17 34.77
CA ALA A 39 5.37 -16.54 35.23
C ALA A 39 5.80 -16.65 36.71
N GLN A 40 4.90 -17.12 37.57
CA GLN A 40 5.24 -17.68 38.88
C GLN A 40 4.69 -19.10 38.94
N ALA A 41 5.50 -20.02 39.48
CA ALA A 41 5.21 -21.45 39.44
C ALA A 41 4.04 -21.83 40.37
N GLY A 42 3.14 -22.67 39.88
CA GLY A 42 2.08 -23.32 40.66
C GLY A 42 1.85 -24.72 40.12
N GLN A 43 2.21 -25.74 40.91
CA GLN A 43 2.02 -27.14 40.56
C GLN A 43 0.53 -27.51 40.61
N PHE A 44 0.05 -28.24 39.60
CA PHE A 44 -1.19 -29.01 39.71
C PHE A 44 -0.91 -30.47 39.33
N THR A 45 -1.13 -31.36 40.29
CA THR A 45 -1.06 -32.81 40.11
C THR A 45 -2.48 -33.37 40.05
N CYS A 46 -2.79 -34.16 39.02
CA CYS A 46 -4.03 -34.93 38.96
C CYS A 46 -3.68 -36.42 38.77
N ARG A 47 -4.13 -37.26 39.71
CA ARG A 47 -4.13 -38.72 39.57
C ARG A 47 -5.48 -39.17 39.05
N GLY A 48 -5.49 -40.03 38.03
CA GLY A 48 -6.67 -40.72 37.52
C GLY A 48 -6.21 -41.86 36.59
N PRO A 49 -6.71 -43.11 36.75
CA PRO A 49 -6.17 -44.24 36.02
C PRO A 49 -6.77 -44.39 34.61
N GLY A 50 -5.98 -44.90 33.66
CA GLY A 50 -6.54 -45.66 32.54
C GLY A 50 -6.74 -44.95 31.18
N VAL A 51 -5.84 -44.07 30.73
CA VAL A 51 -5.74 -43.73 29.28
C VAL A 51 -4.27 -43.79 28.83
N ARG A 52 -3.96 -44.65 27.85
CA ARG A 52 -2.64 -44.66 27.20
C ARG A 52 -2.57 -43.51 26.18
N LEU A 53 -1.82 -42.46 26.49
CA LEU A 53 -1.46 -41.44 25.51
C LEU A 53 -0.45 -42.01 24.50
N LYS A 54 -0.84 -42.08 23.21
CA LYS A 54 0.14 -42.16 22.12
C LYS A 54 0.87 -40.80 22.03
N PRO A 55 2.17 -40.77 21.71
CA PRO A 55 2.87 -39.51 21.50
C PRO A 55 2.23 -38.75 20.33
N LEU A 56 1.82 -37.51 20.60
CA LEU A 56 1.28 -36.62 19.58
C LEU A 56 2.44 -36.09 18.73
N THR A 57 2.67 -36.67 17.56
CA THR A 57 3.51 -36.06 16.52
C THR A 57 2.79 -34.83 15.98
N LEU A 58 3.11 -33.66 16.54
CA LEU A 58 2.69 -32.36 16.01
C LEU A 58 3.33 -32.12 14.64
N THR A 59 2.62 -32.49 13.58
CA THR A 59 2.92 -32.03 12.22
C THR A 59 2.63 -30.53 12.13
N PRO A 60 3.60 -29.69 11.74
CA PRO A 60 3.36 -28.25 11.58
C PRO A 60 2.41 -27.98 10.39
N PRO A 61 1.61 -26.91 10.44
CA PRO A 61 0.65 -26.58 9.39
C PRO A 61 1.34 -26.30 8.05
N ALA A 62 0.64 -26.60 6.95
CA ALA A 62 1.21 -26.68 5.59
C ALA A 62 1.89 -25.39 5.08
N HIS A 63 1.59 -24.22 5.66
CA HIS A 63 2.27 -22.96 5.33
C HIS A 63 3.78 -22.96 5.67
N ALA A 64 4.24 -23.80 6.60
CA ALA A 64 5.67 -23.88 6.95
C ALA A 64 6.53 -24.61 5.89
N ARG A 65 5.93 -25.40 4.98
CA ARG A 65 6.68 -26.10 3.92
C ARG A 65 6.94 -25.23 2.67
N GLY A 66 6.12 -24.22 2.41
CA GLY A 66 6.31 -23.33 1.25
C GLY A 66 7.52 -22.39 1.39
N MET A 67 7.79 -21.90 2.60
CA MET A 67 8.79 -20.85 2.82
C MET A 67 10.25 -21.38 2.77
N PHE A 68 10.48 -22.62 3.20
CA PHE A 68 11.82 -23.24 3.17
C PHE A 68 12.24 -23.75 1.78
N VAL A 69 11.30 -24.13 0.92
CA VAL A 69 11.61 -24.57 -0.46
C VAL A 69 12.06 -23.39 -1.33
N TYR A 70 11.53 -22.19 -1.09
CA TYR A 70 11.90 -21.00 -1.87
C TYR A 70 13.33 -20.50 -1.58
N ILE A 71 13.80 -20.67 -0.34
CA ILE A 71 15.15 -20.24 0.07
C ILE A 71 16.24 -21.19 -0.47
N PHE A 72 15.96 -22.48 -0.60
CA PHE A 72 16.94 -23.44 -1.14
C PHE A 72 17.11 -23.37 -2.67
N HIS A 73 16.16 -22.80 -3.42
CA HIS A 73 16.25 -22.71 -4.88
C HIS A 73 17.11 -21.52 -5.37
N GLN A 74 17.42 -20.55 -4.51
CA GLN A 74 18.29 -19.40 -4.84
C GLN A 74 19.80 -19.68 -4.68
N PHE A 75 20.20 -20.89 -4.27
CA PHE A 75 21.61 -21.27 -4.02
C PHE A 75 22.06 -22.56 -4.73
N SER A 76 21.46 -22.93 -5.87
CA SER A 76 21.88 -24.09 -6.68
C SER A 76 22.34 -23.74 -8.12
N LYS A 77 23.38 -22.89 -8.24
CA LYS A 77 24.20 -22.78 -9.47
C LYS A 77 25.71 -22.93 -9.25
N THR A 78 26.09 -23.76 -8.29
CA THR A 78 27.45 -24.33 -8.14
C THR A 78 27.34 -25.75 -7.61
N GLN A 79 27.98 -26.72 -8.28
CA GLN A 79 27.88 -28.14 -7.91
C GLN A 79 28.75 -28.49 -6.70
N ARG A 80 28.13 -28.86 -5.56
CA ARG A 80 28.50 -29.89 -4.55
C ARG A 80 27.71 -29.66 -3.25
N PRO A 81 27.28 -30.71 -2.52
CA PRO A 81 26.49 -30.55 -1.30
C PRO A 81 27.34 -30.25 -0.06
N LEU A 82 26.86 -29.35 0.82
CA LEU A 82 27.33 -29.28 2.22
C LEU A 82 26.68 -30.40 3.04
N SER A 83 27.42 -30.94 4.01
CA SER A 83 26.88 -31.82 5.06
C SER A 83 26.81 -31.08 6.41
N LEU A 84 25.70 -31.30 7.12
CA LEU A 84 25.47 -30.85 8.49
C LEU A 84 25.19 -32.08 9.34
N SER A 85 25.87 -32.23 10.48
CA SER A 85 25.59 -33.27 11.46
C SER A 85 25.33 -32.66 12.85
N LEU A 86 24.37 -33.25 13.55
CA LEU A 86 23.99 -32.89 14.92
C LEU A 86 24.73 -33.80 15.91
N SER A 87 25.39 -33.21 16.89
CA SER A 87 25.89 -33.92 18.08
C SER A 87 24.83 -33.84 19.20
N PRO A 88 24.50 -34.92 19.92
CA PRO A 88 23.47 -34.88 20.97
C PRO A 88 23.85 -34.16 22.26
N SER A 89 25.08 -33.64 22.39
CA SER A 89 25.56 -32.96 23.60
C SER A 89 26.00 -31.52 23.32
N GLU A 90 25.37 -30.59 24.03
CA GLU A 90 25.56 -29.13 24.03
C GLU A 90 25.00 -28.36 22.81
N TYR A 91 24.26 -27.27 23.10
CA TYR A 91 23.58 -26.41 22.12
C TYR A 91 24.58 -25.60 21.28
N SER A 92 25.23 -26.23 20.31
CA SER A 92 26.11 -25.56 19.35
C SER A 92 26.08 -26.25 17.98
N TRP A 93 26.17 -25.47 16.91
CA TRP A 93 26.27 -25.98 15.53
C TRP A 93 27.73 -25.93 15.08
N ARG A 94 28.25 -27.04 14.54
CA ARG A 94 29.55 -27.07 13.85
C ARG A 94 29.36 -26.78 12.36
N LEU A 95 30.01 -25.72 11.88
CA LEU A 95 30.24 -25.49 10.45
C LEU A 95 31.64 -26.01 10.08
N LEU A 96 31.69 -26.98 9.16
CA LEU A 96 32.94 -27.49 8.59
C LEU A 96 33.16 -26.85 7.21
N PHE A 97 34.26 -26.13 7.05
CA PHE A 97 34.70 -25.61 5.75
C PHE A 97 35.87 -26.46 5.22
N PRO A 98 35.79 -27.03 4.01
CA PRO A 98 36.94 -27.63 3.36
C PRO A 98 37.84 -26.53 2.78
N PHE A 99 39.12 -26.50 3.18
CA PHE A 99 40.15 -25.70 2.50
C PHE A 99 40.83 -26.53 1.40
N HIS A 100 41.46 -25.82 0.44
CA HIS A 100 42.22 -26.46 -0.64
C HIS A 100 43.38 -27.31 -0.12
N SER A 101 43.43 -28.57 -0.56
CA SER A 101 44.66 -29.37 -0.56
C SER A 101 45.47 -29.06 -1.82
N TYR A 102 46.62 -28.41 -1.67
CA TYR A 102 47.65 -28.38 -2.71
C TYR A 102 48.56 -29.61 -2.54
N ASN A 103 48.69 -30.42 -3.59
CA ASN A 103 49.64 -31.53 -3.60
C ASN A 103 51.05 -31.03 -3.90
N PHE A 104 52.01 -31.35 -3.03
CA PHE A 104 53.44 -31.36 -3.33
C PHE A 104 54.10 -32.52 -2.58
N GLY A 105 54.34 -33.63 -3.28
CA GLY A 105 55.00 -34.82 -2.73
C GLY A 105 54.14 -35.69 -1.80
N ASP A 106 54.60 -36.92 -1.57
CA ASP A 106 53.91 -37.91 -0.76
C ASP A 106 54.01 -37.60 0.75
N THR A 107 53.05 -36.84 1.28
CA THR A 107 52.56 -36.94 2.66
C THR A 107 51.31 -36.08 2.85
N SER A 108 50.24 -36.64 3.43
CA SER A 108 49.03 -35.87 3.76
C SER A 108 48.89 -35.64 5.27
N LEU A 109 48.72 -34.39 5.65
CA LEU A 109 48.36 -33.94 7.00
C LEU A 109 47.15 -33.02 6.88
N SER A 110 46.08 -33.31 7.61
CA SER A 110 44.88 -32.47 7.66
C SER A 110 44.79 -31.72 8.99
N HIS A 111 44.44 -30.43 8.91
CA HIS A 111 44.16 -29.59 10.06
C HIS A 111 42.74 -29.03 9.97
N THR A 112 41.91 -29.36 10.95
CA THR A 112 40.53 -28.86 11.07
C THR A 112 40.50 -27.69 12.06
N CYS A 113 40.09 -26.51 11.59
CA CYS A 113 39.77 -25.37 12.46
C CYS A 113 38.26 -25.34 12.73
N SER A 114 37.84 -25.06 13.96
CA SER A 114 36.43 -24.98 14.36
C SER A 114 36.12 -23.62 14.99
N ILE A 115 35.09 -22.94 14.50
CA ILE A 115 34.56 -21.70 15.09
C ILE A 115 33.19 -22.01 15.67
N TYR A 116 32.97 -21.60 16.92
CA TYR A 116 31.71 -21.73 17.64
C TYR A 116 31.06 -20.34 17.76
N ILE A 117 29.79 -20.21 17.33
CA ILE A 117 29.02 -18.96 17.41
C ILE A 117 27.73 -19.23 18.19
N ASN A 118 27.42 -18.36 19.16
CA ASN A 118 26.25 -18.50 20.02
C ASN A 118 24.98 -17.92 19.35
N ILE A 119 23.83 -18.55 19.61
CA ILE A 119 22.54 -18.36 18.92
C ILE A 119 22.01 -16.92 19.03
N ASP A 120 22.15 -16.29 20.20
CA ASP A 120 21.54 -14.98 20.46
C ASP A 120 22.14 -13.85 19.61
N THR A 121 23.44 -13.91 19.32
CA THR A 121 24.12 -12.92 18.48
C THR A 121 23.69 -13.03 17.02
N PHE A 122 23.42 -14.25 16.54
CA PHE A 122 23.01 -14.49 15.16
C PHE A 122 21.58 -13.99 14.89
N HIS A 123 20.65 -14.21 15.82
CA HIS A 123 19.28 -13.72 15.70
C HIS A 123 19.20 -12.19 15.70
N LEU A 124 19.98 -11.50 16.55
CA LEU A 124 19.95 -10.04 16.61
C LEU A 124 20.48 -9.38 15.33
N ILE A 125 21.58 -9.90 14.78
CA ILE A 125 22.14 -9.43 13.50
C ILE A 125 21.17 -9.72 12.34
N PHE A 126 20.55 -10.91 12.31
CA PHE A 126 19.60 -11.27 11.27
C PHE A 126 18.35 -10.36 11.27
N LEU A 127 17.78 -10.07 12.45
CA LEU A 127 16.64 -9.15 12.59
C LEU A 127 16.98 -7.70 12.22
N LEU A 128 18.20 -7.24 12.55
CA LEU A 128 18.68 -5.90 12.16
C LEU A 128 18.91 -5.77 10.65
N ILE A 129 19.37 -6.84 9.99
CA ILE A 129 19.53 -6.89 8.53
C ILE A 129 18.15 -6.95 7.85
N GLN A 130 17.25 -7.82 8.31
CA GLN A 130 15.92 -7.99 7.72
C GLN A 130 15.10 -6.69 7.78
N LYS A 131 15.09 -6.00 8.93
CA LYS A 131 14.35 -4.75 9.12
C LYS A 131 14.91 -3.56 8.31
N ARG A 132 16.12 -3.67 7.74
CA ARG A 132 16.76 -2.62 6.92
C ARG A 132 16.76 -2.93 5.42
N LEU A 133 16.71 -4.22 5.04
CA LEU A 133 16.56 -4.65 3.64
C LEU A 133 15.15 -4.44 3.09
N GLU A 134 14.13 -4.36 3.95
CA GLU A 134 12.77 -3.95 3.55
C GLU A 134 12.68 -2.47 3.12
N THR A 135 13.73 -1.66 3.34
CA THR A 135 13.74 -0.21 3.07
C THR A 135 14.59 0.20 1.87
N PHE A 136 15.42 -0.68 1.29
CA PHE A 136 16.27 -0.36 0.13
C PHE A 136 16.37 -1.53 -0.85
N TYR A 137 15.83 -1.35 -2.06
CA TYR A 137 16.07 -2.24 -3.20
C TYR A 137 16.70 -1.43 -4.35
N ILE A 138 18.01 -1.61 -4.55
CA ILE A 138 18.75 -0.98 -5.65
C ILE A 138 18.71 -1.92 -6.86
N PRO A 139 18.30 -1.46 -8.06
CA PRO A 139 18.24 -2.31 -9.26
C PRO A 139 19.61 -2.82 -9.71
N LYS A 140 19.68 -4.10 -10.08
CA LYS A 140 20.88 -4.69 -10.71
C LYS A 140 20.96 -4.36 -12.21
N SER A 141 21.58 -3.24 -12.56
CA SER A 141 22.20 -3.02 -13.87
C SER A 141 23.24 -1.90 -13.79
N SER A 142 24.41 -2.10 -14.43
CA SER A 142 25.59 -1.21 -14.48
C SER A 142 26.75 -1.51 -13.52
N PHE A 143 27.42 -2.65 -13.73
CA PHE A 143 28.86 -2.77 -13.44
C PHE A 143 29.53 -3.60 -14.55
N ARG A 144 30.30 -2.92 -15.41
CA ARG A 144 31.39 -3.53 -16.19
C ARG A 144 32.72 -3.15 -15.51
N PRO A 145 33.75 -4.00 -15.54
CA PRO A 145 34.98 -3.74 -14.81
C PRO A 145 35.86 -2.74 -15.56
N ALA A 146 36.13 -1.59 -14.93
CA ALA A 146 37.31 -0.78 -15.19
C ALA A 146 38.18 -0.89 -13.94
N GLY A 147 39.36 -1.49 -14.07
CA GLY A 147 40.26 -1.69 -12.94
C GLY A 147 41.02 -0.41 -12.61
N PHE A 148 41.13 -0.09 -11.33
CA PHE A 148 42.27 0.65 -10.80
C PHE A 148 42.66 0.07 -9.43
N CYS A 149 43.97 -0.04 -9.22
CA CYS A 149 44.57 -0.63 -8.03
C CYS A 149 44.83 0.47 -6.99
N VAL A 150 44.44 0.24 -5.74
CA VAL A 150 45.05 0.90 -4.57
C VAL A 150 45.33 -0.17 -3.53
N SER A 151 46.56 -0.15 -3.03
CA SER A 151 47.20 -1.17 -2.19
C SER A 151 46.94 -0.97 -0.69
N GLU A 152 47.54 -1.87 0.11
CA GLU A 152 47.75 -1.80 1.57
C GLU A 152 46.58 -2.20 2.49
N VAL A 153 46.52 -3.50 2.81
CA VAL A 153 46.31 -3.95 4.20
C VAL A 153 47.37 -5.00 4.54
N THR A 154 48.08 -4.77 5.64
CA THR A 154 49.28 -5.52 6.06
C THR A 154 48.93 -6.90 6.65
N SER A 155 49.67 -7.93 6.26
CA SER A 155 49.55 -9.30 6.79
C SER A 155 50.00 -9.42 8.25
N LEU A 156 49.33 -10.27 9.03
CA LEU A 156 49.83 -10.74 10.33
C LEU A 156 49.45 -12.22 10.55
N THR A 157 50.42 -13.09 10.26
CA THR A 157 50.32 -14.55 10.39
C THR A 157 50.77 -15.00 11.78
N PHE A 158 50.13 -16.00 12.37
CA PHE A 158 50.67 -16.72 13.53
C PHE A 158 50.62 -18.24 13.30
N LEU A 159 51.79 -18.87 13.39
CA LEU A 159 52.00 -20.32 13.29
C LEU A 159 52.00 -20.97 14.68
N CYS A 160 51.68 -22.27 14.70
CA CYS A 160 51.62 -23.10 15.90
C CYS A 160 52.92 -23.92 16.08
N GLY A 161 53.19 -24.37 17.30
CA GLY A 161 54.31 -25.29 17.61
C GLY A 161 54.06 -26.06 18.91
N SER A 162 54.40 -27.34 18.93
CA SER A 162 54.12 -28.29 20.01
C SER A 162 55.35 -29.14 20.34
N ARG A 163 55.59 -29.47 21.62
CA ARG A 163 55.84 -30.84 22.13
C ARG A 163 56.31 -30.94 23.60
N ASP A 164 56.00 -32.13 24.13
CA ASP A 164 56.70 -32.94 25.13
C ASP A 164 56.83 -32.51 26.60
N SER A 165 57.21 -33.50 27.41
CA SER A 165 56.74 -33.73 28.78
C SER A 165 57.86 -34.03 29.77
N SER A 166 57.77 -33.54 31.01
CA SER A 166 58.47 -34.14 32.16
C SER A 166 57.84 -33.77 33.52
N VAL A 167 58.37 -34.42 34.56
CA VAL A 167 57.80 -34.67 35.90
C VAL A 167 58.04 -33.53 36.91
N ALA A 168 57.06 -33.36 37.82
CA ALA A 168 57.10 -32.78 39.17
C ALA A 168 57.82 -31.43 39.47
N GLY A 169 57.09 -30.55 40.15
CA GLY A 169 57.61 -29.37 40.85
C GLY A 169 56.49 -28.44 41.28
N MET A 170 56.39 -28.11 42.57
CA MET A 170 55.44 -27.12 43.08
C MET A 170 55.94 -25.69 42.88
N ASP A 171 54.96 -24.77 42.83
CA ASP A 171 55.04 -23.31 43.05
C ASP A 171 55.89 -22.46 42.09
N ILE A 172 55.21 -21.56 41.38
CA ILE A 172 55.25 -20.09 41.63
C ILE A 172 54.17 -19.41 40.76
N ALA A 173 53.56 -18.34 41.28
CA ALA A 173 52.47 -17.62 40.62
C ALA A 173 52.93 -16.67 39.51
N ASP A 174 52.15 -16.54 38.42
CA ASP A 174 52.23 -15.40 37.50
C ASP A 174 50.87 -14.67 37.38
N SER A 175 50.86 -13.40 37.79
CA SER A 175 49.68 -12.54 37.86
C SER A 175 49.38 -11.78 36.55
N LYS A 176 50.21 -11.92 35.50
CA LYS A 176 50.16 -11.06 34.31
C LYS A 176 48.97 -11.25 33.34
N ARG A 177 48.09 -12.23 33.55
CA ARG A 177 47.01 -12.55 32.58
C ARG A 177 45.75 -11.66 32.69
N ARG A 178 45.50 -10.97 33.82
CA ARG A 178 44.27 -10.17 34.01
C ARG A 178 44.29 -8.77 33.35
N SER A 179 45.47 -8.15 33.21
CA SER A 179 45.59 -6.77 32.68
C SER A 179 45.20 -6.64 31.19
N LYS A 180 45.54 -7.63 30.35
CA LYS A 180 45.27 -7.58 28.90
C LYS A 180 43.80 -7.85 28.52
N PHE A 181 42.92 -8.19 29.46
CA PHE A 181 41.50 -8.46 29.17
C PHE A 181 40.63 -7.22 29.36
N SER A 182 40.82 -6.45 30.44
CA SER A 182 40.09 -5.20 30.67
C SER A 182 40.37 -4.16 29.58
N GLY A 183 41.64 -3.96 29.20
CA GLY A 183 42.01 -3.04 28.12
C GLY A 183 41.36 -3.36 26.78
N LYS A 184 41.14 -4.65 26.46
CA LYS A 184 40.42 -5.07 25.25
C LYS A 184 38.93 -4.77 25.31
N ILE A 185 38.30 -4.92 26.47
CA ILE A 185 36.89 -4.57 26.67
C ILE A 185 36.69 -3.05 26.54
N PHE A 186 37.56 -2.24 27.15
CA PHE A 186 37.50 -0.78 27.00
C PHE A 186 37.77 -0.32 25.56
N ALA A 187 38.73 -0.92 24.86
CA ALA A 187 38.98 -0.64 23.45
C ALA A 187 37.76 -1.01 22.57
N ALA A 188 37.14 -2.17 22.79
CA ALA A 188 35.95 -2.60 22.06
C ALA A 188 34.73 -1.70 22.36
N ALA A 189 34.52 -1.32 23.63
CA ALA A 189 33.45 -0.38 24.01
C ALA A 189 33.68 1.01 23.42
N GLY A 190 34.93 1.50 23.40
CA GLY A 190 35.31 2.74 22.74
C GLY A 190 35.07 2.70 21.23
N LEU A 191 35.42 1.60 20.56
CA LEU A 191 35.14 1.38 19.14
C LEU A 191 33.64 1.29 18.84
N ILE A 192 32.85 0.61 19.68
CA ILE A 192 31.38 0.55 19.53
C ILE A 192 30.78 1.94 19.74
N THR A 193 31.24 2.70 20.72
CA THR A 193 30.76 4.07 20.98
C THR A 193 31.15 5.02 19.85
N LEU A 194 32.39 4.93 19.35
CA LEU A 194 32.86 5.67 18.17
C LEU A 194 32.06 5.30 16.92
N CYS A 195 31.80 4.01 16.68
CA CYS A 195 30.92 3.56 15.61
C CYS A 195 29.50 4.11 15.76
N ILE A 196 28.92 4.13 16.97
CA ILE A 196 27.59 4.72 17.21
C ILE A 196 27.59 6.24 16.97
N VAL A 197 28.65 6.95 17.36
CA VAL A 197 28.81 8.39 17.10
C VAL A 197 28.96 8.66 15.59
N LEU A 198 29.80 7.90 14.89
CA LEU A 198 29.99 7.99 13.44
C LEU A 198 28.72 7.58 12.66
N PHE A 199 27.96 6.58 13.14
CA PHE A 199 26.64 6.22 12.58
C PHE A 199 25.57 7.29 12.85
N LYS A 200 25.66 8.05 13.95
CA LYS A 200 24.79 9.22 14.17
C LYS A 200 25.20 10.41 13.29
N GLN A 201 26.49 10.73 13.23
CA GLN A 201 27.01 11.84 12.43
C GLN A 201 26.84 11.62 10.92
N SER A 202 26.95 10.39 10.42
CA SER A 202 26.62 10.06 9.03
C SER A 202 25.12 10.08 8.70
N HIS A 203 24.23 10.16 9.71
CA HIS A 203 22.81 10.45 9.51
C HIS A 203 22.53 11.96 9.44
N ASP A 204 23.32 12.79 10.13
CA ASP A 204 23.20 14.27 10.11
C ASP A 204 23.86 14.93 8.87
N SER A 205 24.64 14.21 8.07
CA SER A 205 25.15 14.72 6.77
C SER A 205 24.23 14.37 5.59
N SER A 206 22.93 14.20 5.83
CA SER A 206 21.95 14.05 4.75
C SER A 206 21.63 15.42 4.15
N SER A 207 21.76 15.54 2.82
CA SER A 207 21.19 16.68 2.11
C SER A 207 19.69 16.77 2.44
N PRO A 208 19.16 17.96 2.75
CA PRO A 208 17.82 18.08 3.34
C PRO A 208 16.78 17.42 2.46
N ASN A 209 15.80 16.75 3.09
CA ASN A 209 14.72 16.07 2.39
C ASN A 209 14.05 17.05 1.42
N LYS A 210 14.18 16.81 0.11
CA LYS A 210 13.65 17.72 -0.93
C LYS A 210 12.15 17.95 -0.84
N PHE A 211 11.42 17.08 -0.15
CA PHE A 211 9.98 17.24 0.07
C PHE A 211 9.63 18.15 1.27
N SER A 212 10.59 18.46 2.16
CA SER A 212 10.34 19.18 3.43
C SER A 212 10.56 20.70 3.39
N TYR A 213 10.77 21.29 2.21
CA TYR A 213 10.89 22.75 2.03
C TYR A 213 10.34 23.18 0.66
N HIS A 214 9.83 24.41 0.58
CA HIS A 214 9.40 24.99 -0.70
C HIS A 214 10.62 25.34 -1.55
N GLU A 215 10.58 25.01 -2.85
CA GLU A 215 11.66 25.27 -3.80
C GLU A 215 11.16 26.22 -4.89
N ALA A 216 11.88 27.31 -5.13
CA ALA A 216 11.44 28.35 -6.05
C ALA A 216 11.21 27.79 -7.46
N GLY A 217 10.02 28.02 -8.03
CA GLY A 217 9.62 27.49 -9.34
C GLY A 217 9.17 26.03 -9.36
N ILE A 218 9.09 25.34 -8.21
CA ILE A 218 8.56 23.96 -8.11
C ILE A 218 7.37 23.94 -7.16
N THR A 219 6.17 23.76 -7.72
CA THR A 219 4.96 23.49 -6.94
C THR A 219 4.93 22.02 -6.50
N HIS A 220 4.73 21.80 -5.20
CA HIS A 220 4.66 20.50 -4.55
C HIS A 220 3.20 20.15 -4.20
N VAL A 221 2.70 19.07 -4.84
CA VAL A 221 1.32 18.62 -4.71
C VAL A 221 1.24 17.32 -3.93
N LEU A 222 0.45 17.31 -2.86
CA LEU A 222 -0.01 16.11 -2.18
C LEU A 222 -1.16 15.47 -2.99
N VAL A 223 -0.96 14.26 -3.49
CA VAL A 223 -1.98 13.48 -4.21
C VAL A 223 -2.45 12.33 -3.33
N THR A 224 -3.57 12.54 -2.61
CA THR A 224 -4.17 11.46 -1.81
C THR A 224 -4.93 10.49 -2.72
N GLY A 225 -4.85 9.19 -2.47
CA GLY A 225 -5.42 8.18 -3.36
C GLY A 225 -4.65 8.03 -4.69
N GLY A 226 -3.40 8.50 -4.73
CA GLY A 226 -2.57 8.53 -5.93
C GLY A 226 -2.09 7.17 -6.44
N ALA A 227 -2.30 6.08 -5.70
CA ALA A 227 -2.14 4.72 -6.23
C ALA A 227 -3.44 4.17 -6.85
N GLY A 228 -4.56 4.89 -6.73
CA GLY A 228 -5.84 4.59 -7.39
C GLY A 228 -5.86 4.96 -8.87
N TYR A 229 -6.97 4.62 -9.54
CA TYR A 229 -7.15 4.83 -10.98
C TYR A 229 -6.94 6.29 -11.41
N ILE A 230 -7.80 7.22 -10.95
CA ILE A 230 -7.72 8.63 -11.35
C ILE A 230 -6.48 9.30 -10.75
N GLY A 231 -6.19 9.05 -9.46
CA GLY A 231 -5.06 9.64 -8.76
C GLY A 231 -3.69 9.31 -9.36
N SER A 232 -3.50 8.11 -9.92
CA SER A 232 -2.25 7.76 -10.61
C SER A 232 -2.09 8.46 -11.95
N HIS A 233 -3.19 8.69 -12.69
CA HIS A 233 -3.16 9.50 -13.92
C HIS A 233 -2.93 10.98 -13.59
N ALA A 234 -3.50 11.49 -12.50
CA ALA A 234 -3.22 12.84 -12.00
C ALA A 234 -1.74 13.01 -11.61
N ALA A 235 -1.17 12.06 -10.88
CA ALA A 235 0.26 12.04 -10.55
C ALA A 235 1.15 11.95 -11.82
N LEU A 236 0.78 11.12 -12.81
CA LEU A 236 1.47 11.07 -14.11
C LEU A 236 1.50 12.44 -14.81
N ARG A 237 0.36 13.12 -14.88
CA ARG A 237 0.25 14.44 -15.53
C ARG A 237 1.04 15.49 -14.78
N LEU A 238 0.91 15.58 -13.46
CA LEU A 238 1.69 16.50 -12.61
C LEU A 238 3.20 16.26 -12.78
N LEU A 239 3.65 15.01 -12.83
CA LEU A 239 5.06 14.68 -13.01
C LEU A 239 5.59 15.01 -14.42
N LYS A 240 4.76 14.90 -15.47
CA LYS A 240 5.05 15.41 -16.82
C LYS A 240 5.17 16.94 -16.82
N ASP A 241 4.24 17.62 -16.16
CA ASP A 241 4.15 19.09 -16.08
C ASP A 241 5.14 19.70 -15.04
N SER A 242 6.22 18.97 -14.71
CA SER A 242 7.31 19.40 -13.83
C SER A 242 6.96 19.68 -12.35
N TYR A 243 5.75 19.36 -11.87
CA TYR A 243 5.41 19.43 -10.44
C TYR A 243 6.17 18.39 -9.61
N ARG A 244 6.42 18.69 -8.32
CA ARG A 244 6.82 17.69 -7.31
C ARG A 244 5.56 17.03 -6.76
N VAL A 245 5.58 15.71 -6.58
CA VAL A 245 4.40 14.94 -6.17
C VAL A 245 4.71 14.04 -4.98
N THR A 246 3.86 14.07 -3.96
CA THR A 246 3.82 13.06 -2.91
C THR A 246 2.50 12.32 -2.96
N ILE A 247 2.54 11.01 -3.20
CA ILE A 247 1.37 10.14 -3.17
C ILE A 247 1.17 9.63 -1.74
N VAL A 248 -0.05 9.77 -1.21
CA VAL A 248 -0.49 9.11 0.02
C VAL A 248 -1.62 8.13 -0.30
N ASP A 249 -1.42 6.85 0.02
CA ASP A 249 -2.42 5.80 -0.22
C ASP A 249 -2.28 4.64 0.78
N ASN A 250 -3.39 4.12 1.30
CA ASN A 250 -3.41 2.93 2.18
C ASN A 250 -3.48 1.61 1.39
N LEU A 251 -3.45 1.68 0.04
CA LEU A 251 -3.53 0.56 -0.90
C LEU A 251 -4.78 -0.32 -0.74
N SER A 252 -5.80 0.12 -0.01
CA SER A 252 -7.07 -0.62 0.18
C SER A 252 -7.82 -0.81 -1.14
N ARG A 253 -7.73 0.19 -2.03
CA ARG A 253 -8.22 0.19 -3.41
C ARG A 253 -7.14 0.55 -4.44
N GLY A 254 -6.11 1.30 -4.05
CA GLY A 254 -4.97 1.62 -4.89
C GLY A 254 -4.08 0.41 -5.18
N ASN A 255 -3.24 0.51 -6.21
CA ASN A 255 -2.28 -0.52 -6.60
C ASN A 255 -0.85 0.03 -6.62
N ILE A 256 0.03 -0.55 -5.80
CA ILE A 256 1.45 -0.14 -5.71
C ILE A 256 2.19 -0.25 -7.05
N GLY A 257 1.73 -1.10 -7.96
CA GLY A 257 2.28 -1.20 -9.31
C GLY A 257 2.13 0.08 -10.14
N ALA A 258 1.03 0.82 -9.99
CA ALA A 258 0.87 2.14 -10.63
C ALA A 258 1.94 3.13 -10.13
N VAL A 259 2.21 3.14 -8.82
CA VAL A 259 3.28 3.95 -8.21
C VAL A 259 4.66 3.53 -8.72
N ARG A 260 4.92 2.22 -8.88
CA ARG A 260 6.19 1.71 -9.44
C ARG A 260 6.41 2.16 -10.88
N VAL A 261 5.36 2.15 -11.71
CA VAL A 261 5.41 2.70 -13.08
C VAL A 261 5.80 4.17 -13.05
N LEU A 262 5.17 4.98 -12.18
CA LEU A 262 5.55 6.40 -12.02
C LEU A 262 7.00 6.59 -11.56
N GLN A 263 7.47 5.78 -10.61
CA GLN A 263 8.86 5.83 -10.12
C GLN A 263 9.89 5.42 -11.20
N GLN A 264 9.52 4.52 -12.12
CA GLN A 264 10.36 4.15 -13.27
C GLN A 264 10.41 5.24 -14.33
N LEU A 265 9.30 5.93 -14.57
CA LEU A 265 9.21 7.05 -15.53
C LEU A 265 9.91 8.32 -15.02
N PHE A 266 9.87 8.57 -13.70
CA PHE A 266 10.42 9.76 -13.05
C PHE A 266 11.41 9.39 -11.93
N PRO A 267 12.57 8.79 -12.26
CA PRO A 267 13.52 8.26 -11.27
C PRO A 267 14.34 9.34 -10.54
N GLN A 268 14.18 10.63 -10.88
CA GLN A 268 15.04 11.68 -10.37
C GLN A 268 14.70 12.01 -8.89
N PRO A 269 15.70 12.07 -7.98
CA PRO A 269 15.45 12.33 -6.56
C PRO A 269 14.77 13.68 -6.28
N GLY A 270 13.63 13.63 -5.58
CA GLY A 270 12.80 14.80 -5.26
C GLY A 270 11.71 15.12 -6.28
N ARG A 271 11.43 14.23 -7.26
CA ARG A 271 10.26 14.33 -8.15
C ARG A 271 9.01 13.71 -7.53
N LEU A 272 9.13 12.44 -7.11
CA LEU A 272 8.02 11.63 -6.61
C LEU A 272 8.36 10.96 -5.27
N GLN A 273 7.47 11.10 -4.29
CA GLN A 273 7.46 10.32 -3.06
C GLN A 273 6.20 9.46 -2.99
N PHE A 274 6.30 8.31 -2.31
CA PHE A 274 5.15 7.51 -1.91
C PHE A 274 5.17 7.31 -0.40
N ILE A 275 4.03 7.54 0.24
CA ILE A 275 3.81 7.33 1.66
C ILE A 275 2.62 6.40 1.84
N TYR A 276 2.87 5.23 2.43
CA TYR A 276 1.82 4.31 2.84
C TYR A 276 1.21 4.79 4.16
N ALA A 277 -0.02 5.30 4.14
CA ALA A 277 -0.75 5.75 5.31
C ALA A 277 -2.26 5.74 5.08
N ASP A 278 -3.03 5.57 6.17
CA ASP A 278 -4.47 5.77 6.16
C ASP A 278 -4.80 7.21 6.60
N LEU A 279 -5.67 7.88 5.84
CA LEU A 279 -6.13 9.23 6.19
C LEU A 279 -7.07 9.25 7.41
N GLY A 280 -7.53 8.09 7.88
CA GLY A 280 -8.25 7.94 9.15
C GLY A 280 -7.35 8.02 10.39
N ASP A 281 -6.02 7.96 10.24
CA ASP A 281 -5.08 8.20 11.34
C ASP A 281 -4.65 9.67 11.37
N ALA A 282 -5.30 10.46 12.22
CA ALA A 282 -5.00 11.89 12.42
C ALA A 282 -3.52 12.16 12.74
N LYS A 283 -2.82 11.23 13.43
CA LYS A 283 -1.39 11.40 13.74
C LYS A 283 -0.53 11.17 12.50
N ALA A 284 -0.87 10.17 11.68
CA ALA A 284 -0.19 9.93 10.41
C ALA A 284 -0.41 11.11 9.44
N VAL A 285 -1.64 11.61 9.31
CA VAL A 285 -1.96 12.78 8.48
C VAL A 285 -1.18 14.01 8.95
N ASN A 286 -1.25 14.38 10.23
CA ASN A 286 -0.49 15.51 10.74
C ASN A 286 1.03 15.35 10.57
N LYS A 287 1.57 14.13 10.73
CA LYS A 287 2.99 13.84 10.49
C LYS A 287 3.37 14.09 9.02
N ILE A 288 2.54 13.64 8.07
CA ILE A 288 2.75 13.84 6.64
C ILE A 288 2.86 15.32 6.30
N PHE A 289 1.96 16.17 6.79
CA PHE A 289 2.06 17.61 6.56
C PHE A 289 3.25 18.26 7.30
N SER A 290 3.58 17.82 8.52
CA SER A 290 4.72 18.37 9.27
C SER A 290 6.10 18.07 8.67
N GLU A 291 6.21 17.00 7.87
CA GLU A 291 7.47 16.56 7.24
C GLU A 291 7.60 16.99 5.78
N ASN A 292 6.56 17.60 5.20
CA ASN A 292 6.49 17.93 3.78
C ASN A 292 5.89 19.32 3.53
N ALA A 293 6.63 20.17 2.84
CA ALA A 293 6.18 21.51 2.46
C ALA A 293 5.30 21.43 1.20
N PHE A 294 3.99 21.27 1.39
CA PHE A 294 3.02 21.22 0.27
C PHE A 294 2.51 22.61 -0.09
N ASP A 295 2.37 22.87 -1.38
CA ASP A 295 1.69 24.07 -1.89
C ASP A 295 0.20 23.81 -2.15
N ALA A 296 -0.15 22.58 -2.53
CA ALA A 296 -1.53 22.18 -2.84
C ALA A 296 -1.82 20.71 -2.51
N VAL A 297 -3.12 20.40 -2.35
CA VAL A 297 -3.64 19.04 -2.17
C VAL A 297 -4.61 18.73 -3.31
N MET A 298 -4.38 17.62 -4.02
CA MET A 298 -5.39 16.96 -4.85
C MET A 298 -5.92 15.73 -4.11
N HIS A 299 -7.18 15.79 -3.70
CA HIS A 299 -7.76 14.79 -2.79
C HIS A 299 -8.65 13.78 -3.54
N PHE A 300 -8.07 12.64 -3.96
CA PHE A 300 -8.79 11.54 -4.63
C PHE A 300 -9.14 10.38 -3.68
N ALA A 301 -8.56 10.33 -2.47
CA ALA A 301 -8.72 9.20 -1.55
C ALA A 301 -10.18 9.02 -1.07
N ALA A 302 -10.89 8.07 -1.68
CA ALA A 302 -12.25 7.69 -1.31
C ALA A 302 -12.60 6.28 -1.79
N VAL A 303 -13.41 5.55 -1.01
CA VAL A 303 -14.23 4.45 -1.53
C VAL A 303 -15.33 5.01 -2.46
N ALA A 304 -15.65 4.29 -3.54
CA ALA A 304 -16.43 4.84 -4.65
C ALA A 304 -17.48 3.90 -5.26
N TYR A 305 -17.70 2.71 -4.70
CA TYR A 305 -18.67 1.74 -5.23
C TYR A 305 -20.04 1.96 -4.59
N VAL A 306 -20.96 2.60 -5.33
CA VAL A 306 -22.33 2.91 -4.87
C VAL A 306 -23.03 1.69 -4.27
N GLY A 307 -22.91 0.51 -4.90
CA GLY A 307 -23.49 -0.74 -4.42
C GLY A 307 -22.94 -1.21 -3.06
N GLU A 308 -21.63 -1.08 -2.84
CA GLU A 308 -21.01 -1.37 -1.54
C GLU A 308 -21.43 -0.32 -0.49
N SER A 309 -21.60 0.94 -0.88
CA SER A 309 -21.99 2.02 0.05
C SER A 309 -23.35 1.78 0.72
N THR A 310 -24.29 1.13 0.03
CA THR A 310 -25.58 0.73 0.59
C THR A 310 -25.47 -0.42 1.59
N LEU A 311 -24.45 -1.29 1.45
CA LEU A 311 -24.18 -2.41 2.35
C LEU A 311 -23.34 -1.98 3.57
N GLU A 312 -22.37 -1.08 3.37
CA GLU A 312 -21.44 -0.61 4.40
C GLU A 312 -21.45 0.93 4.57
N PRO A 313 -22.60 1.56 4.89
CA PRO A 313 -22.74 3.03 4.88
C PRO A 313 -21.77 3.74 5.83
N LEU A 314 -21.56 3.21 7.04
CA LEU A 314 -20.67 3.82 8.03
C LEU A 314 -19.21 3.89 7.56
N ARG A 315 -18.77 2.90 6.78
CA ARG A 315 -17.43 2.86 6.19
C ARG A 315 -17.25 3.98 5.16
N TYR A 316 -18.29 4.28 4.38
CA TYR A 316 -18.28 5.37 3.41
C TYR A 316 -18.26 6.74 4.08
N TYR A 317 -19.08 6.98 5.11
CA TYR A 317 -19.02 8.24 5.88
C TYR A 317 -17.67 8.45 6.56
N HIS A 318 -17.09 7.42 7.18
CA HIS A 318 -15.75 7.54 7.79
C HIS A 318 -14.69 7.81 6.72
N ASN A 319 -14.61 7.00 5.67
CA ASN A 319 -13.53 7.07 4.70
C ASN A 319 -13.61 8.30 3.78
N ILE A 320 -14.78 8.90 3.61
CA ILE A 320 -14.97 10.11 2.78
C ILE A 320 -15.08 11.33 3.69
N THR A 321 -16.13 11.43 4.51
CA THR A 321 -16.44 12.64 5.27
C THR A 321 -15.44 12.87 6.40
N SER A 322 -15.22 11.89 7.29
CA SER A 322 -14.29 12.04 8.42
C SER A 322 -12.84 12.16 7.98
N ASN A 323 -12.39 11.39 6.98
CA ASN A 323 -11.04 11.51 6.44
C ASN A 323 -10.81 12.84 5.69
N THR A 324 -11.83 13.42 5.04
CA THR A 324 -11.72 14.78 4.44
C THR A 324 -11.49 15.82 5.54
N LEU A 325 -12.24 15.74 6.65
CA LEU A 325 -12.06 16.64 7.80
C LEU A 325 -10.62 16.59 8.34
N LEU A 326 -10.04 15.39 8.54
CA LEU A 326 -8.66 15.24 9.01
C LEU A 326 -7.62 15.84 8.05
N VAL A 327 -7.87 15.79 6.74
CA VAL A 327 -7.02 16.47 5.74
C VAL A 327 -7.16 18.00 5.85
N LEU A 328 -8.38 18.53 6.00
CA LEU A 328 -8.60 19.96 6.19
C LEU A 328 -7.96 20.51 7.48
N GLU A 329 -8.07 19.78 8.59
CA GLU A 329 -7.42 20.13 9.86
C GLU A 329 -5.89 20.21 9.70
N ALA A 330 -5.28 19.28 8.98
CA ALA A 330 -3.86 19.29 8.71
C ALA A 330 -3.45 20.41 7.72
N MET A 331 -4.25 20.65 6.67
CA MET A 331 -4.05 21.79 5.77
C MET A 331 -4.07 23.13 6.53
N ALA A 332 -5.02 23.29 7.45
CA ALA A 332 -5.13 24.47 8.31
C ALA A 332 -3.91 24.62 9.24
N ALA A 333 -3.54 23.55 9.94
CA ALA A 333 -2.42 23.55 10.90
C ALA A 333 -1.05 23.82 10.24
N HIS A 334 -0.88 23.40 8.98
CA HIS A 334 0.38 23.56 8.22
C HIS A 334 0.28 24.61 7.10
N ASN A 335 -0.74 25.49 7.14
CA ASN A 335 -0.89 26.66 6.26
C ASN A 335 -0.92 26.32 4.74
N VAL A 336 -1.39 25.12 4.36
CA VAL A 336 -1.57 24.70 2.97
C VAL A 336 -2.92 25.22 2.45
N LYS A 337 -2.92 26.10 1.44
CA LYS A 337 -4.08 26.93 1.08
C LYS A 337 -4.75 26.59 -0.25
N THR A 338 -4.41 25.47 -0.89
CA THR A 338 -5.01 25.08 -2.17
C THR A 338 -5.53 23.65 -2.12
N LEU A 339 -6.83 23.47 -2.32
CA LEU A 339 -7.51 22.18 -2.34
C LEU A 339 -8.22 21.96 -3.69
N ILE A 340 -7.85 20.90 -4.40
CA ILE A 340 -8.61 20.35 -5.52
C ILE A 340 -9.33 19.09 -5.03
N TYR A 341 -10.65 19.15 -4.90
CA TYR A 341 -11.46 18.09 -4.32
C TYR A 341 -12.16 17.25 -5.39
N SER A 342 -11.94 15.93 -5.34
CA SER A 342 -12.65 14.96 -6.16
C SER A 342 -14.07 14.71 -5.64
N SER A 343 -15.07 15.37 -6.22
CA SER A 343 -16.49 15.10 -5.93
C SER A 343 -17.11 14.13 -6.94
N THR A 344 -18.42 14.19 -7.21
CA THR A 344 -19.12 13.25 -8.09
C THR A 344 -20.50 13.79 -8.50
N CYS A 345 -20.96 13.44 -9.70
CA CYS A 345 -22.36 13.66 -10.10
C CYS A 345 -23.37 12.94 -9.18
N ALA A 346 -22.95 11.94 -8.39
CA ALA A 346 -23.83 11.24 -7.45
C ALA A 346 -24.30 12.13 -6.28
N THR A 347 -23.76 13.35 -6.11
CA THR A 347 -24.31 14.34 -5.18
C THR A 347 -25.65 14.90 -5.62
N TYR A 348 -25.98 14.88 -6.93
CA TYR A 348 -27.23 15.44 -7.46
C TYR A 348 -28.44 14.51 -7.25
N GLY A 349 -28.23 13.21 -7.09
CA GLY A 349 -29.32 12.24 -6.99
C GLY A 349 -30.00 11.98 -8.32
N GLU A 350 -31.30 12.26 -8.40
CA GLU A 350 -32.14 12.10 -9.60
C GLU A 350 -32.75 13.45 -10.03
N PRO A 351 -32.03 14.30 -10.78
CA PRO A 351 -32.54 15.61 -11.17
C PRO A 351 -33.65 15.51 -12.23
N GLU A 352 -34.69 16.32 -12.06
CA GLU A 352 -35.81 16.44 -13.02
C GLU A 352 -35.40 17.00 -14.38
N LYS A 353 -34.32 17.78 -14.42
CA LYS A 353 -33.83 18.50 -15.62
C LYS A 353 -32.44 18.02 -16.01
N MET A 354 -32.23 17.97 -17.33
CA MET A 354 -30.98 17.60 -17.97
C MET A 354 -30.72 18.58 -19.12
N PRO A 355 -29.44 18.91 -19.44
CA PRO A 355 -28.22 18.53 -18.72
C PRO A 355 -28.14 19.11 -17.30
N ILE A 356 -27.31 18.50 -16.45
CA ILE A 356 -27.11 18.93 -15.06
C ILE A 356 -26.08 20.07 -15.01
N THR A 357 -26.47 21.20 -14.41
CA THR A 357 -25.61 22.36 -14.13
C THR A 357 -25.11 22.33 -12.68
N GLU A 358 -24.16 23.20 -12.32
CA GLU A 358 -23.66 23.33 -10.94
C GLU A 358 -24.70 23.89 -9.96
N GLU A 359 -25.70 24.62 -10.49
CA GLU A 359 -26.86 25.17 -9.78
C GLU A 359 -27.98 24.13 -9.55
N THR A 360 -27.84 22.92 -10.08
CA THR A 360 -28.82 21.83 -9.86
C THR A 360 -28.78 21.38 -8.41
N GLU A 361 -29.95 21.19 -7.79
CA GLU A 361 -30.04 20.81 -6.37
C GLU A 361 -29.34 19.46 -6.09
N GLN A 362 -28.64 19.38 -4.96
CA GLN A 362 -27.91 18.18 -4.54
C GLN A 362 -28.75 17.30 -3.59
N VAL A 363 -29.50 16.34 -4.16
CA VAL A 363 -30.39 15.43 -3.42
C VAL A 363 -29.89 13.96 -3.48
N PRO A 364 -28.72 13.62 -2.89
CA PRO A 364 -28.13 12.30 -3.06
C PRO A 364 -28.94 11.20 -2.35
N ILE A 365 -29.34 10.14 -3.08
CA ILE A 365 -30.14 9.05 -2.49
C ILE A 365 -29.30 7.96 -1.80
N ASN A 366 -28.03 7.78 -2.19
CA ASN A 366 -27.16 6.70 -1.70
C ASN A 366 -26.06 7.19 -0.73
N PRO A 367 -25.52 6.33 0.16
CA PRO A 367 -24.53 6.74 1.16
C PRO A 367 -23.23 7.32 0.60
N TYR A 368 -22.76 6.83 -0.56
CA TYR A 368 -21.59 7.42 -1.24
C TYR A 368 -21.83 8.88 -1.65
N GLY A 369 -22.94 9.17 -2.33
CA GLY A 369 -23.32 10.53 -2.72
C GLY A 369 -23.54 11.45 -1.51
N LYS A 370 -24.17 10.93 -0.44
CA LYS A 370 -24.38 11.65 0.81
C LYS A 370 -23.06 12.02 1.49
N ALA A 371 -22.15 11.06 1.62
CA ALA A 371 -20.84 11.29 2.23
C ALA A 371 -19.98 12.28 1.41
N LYS A 372 -20.08 12.26 0.08
CA LYS A 372 -19.46 13.24 -0.82
C LYS A 372 -20.06 14.63 -0.67
N LYS A 373 -21.39 14.77 -0.61
CA LYS A 373 -22.03 16.07 -0.36
C LYS A 373 -21.64 16.64 1.01
N MET A 374 -21.67 15.83 2.07
CA MET A 374 -21.22 16.25 3.40
C MET A 374 -19.76 16.74 3.42
N ALA A 375 -18.89 16.13 2.60
CA ALA A 375 -17.52 16.59 2.45
C ALA A 375 -17.43 17.92 1.68
N GLU A 376 -18.23 18.15 0.63
CA GLU A 376 -18.36 19.46 0.00
C GLU A 376 -18.84 20.52 1.01
N ASP A 377 -19.89 20.23 1.78
CA ASP A 377 -20.46 21.13 2.78
C ASP A 377 -19.40 21.58 3.81
N ILE A 378 -18.62 20.63 4.37
CA ILE A 378 -17.52 20.91 5.30
C ILE A 378 -16.41 21.76 4.66
N ILE A 379 -16.03 21.45 3.40
CA ILE A 379 -15.01 22.22 2.67
C ILE A 379 -15.46 23.68 2.47
N LEU A 380 -16.72 23.88 2.08
CA LEU A 380 -17.31 25.20 1.84
C LEU A 380 -17.47 26.01 3.14
N ASP A 381 -17.85 25.38 4.25
CA ASP A 381 -17.93 26.05 5.55
C ASP A 381 -16.55 26.46 6.09
N PHE A 382 -15.52 25.64 5.84
CA PHE A 382 -14.14 25.98 6.16
C PHE A 382 -13.58 27.08 5.24
N SER A 383 -13.93 27.10 3.96
CA SER A 383 -13.45 28.12 3.01
C SER A 383 -13.98 29.52 3.34
N LYS A 384 -15.21 29.65 3.85
CA LYS A 384 -15.81 30.95 4.26
C LYS A 384 -14.97 31.72 5.30
N ASN A 385 -14.19 31.01 6.11
CA ASN A 385 -13.39 31.58 7.20
C ASN A 385 -11.87 31.52 6.95
N SER A 386 -11.45 31.21 5.72
CA SER A 386 -10.03 31.07 5.36
C SER A 386 -9.73 31.67 3.99
N ASN A 387 -8.45 31.97 3.73
CA ASN A 387 -8.00 32.40 2.40
C ASN A 387 -7.66 31.19 1.51
N MET A 388 -8.42 30.09 1.63
CA MET A 388 -8.16 28.83 0.94
C MET A 388 -8.78 28.87 -0.47
N ALA A 389 -7.96 28.55 -1.47
CA ALA A 389 -8.42 28.27 -2.82
C ALA A 389 -9.04 26.86 -2.86
N VAL A 390 -10.29 26.76 -3.30
CA VAL A 390 -11.07 25.52 -3.33
C VAL A 390 -11.61 25.28 -4.72
N MET A 391 -11.27 24.14 -5.31
CA MET A 391 -11.80 23.70 -6.60
C MET A 391 -12.49 22.33 -6.44
N ILE A 392 -13.82 22.33 -6.45
CA ILE A 392 -14.65 21.12 -6.32
C ILE A 392 -15.02 20.63 -7.73
N LEU A 393 -14.51 19.46 -8.12
CA LEU A 393 -14.78 18.86 -9.41
C LEU A 393 -15.80 17.72 -9.27
N ARG A 394 -17.03 17.97 -9.73
CA ARG A 394 -18.14 17.00 -9.77
C ARG A 394 -18.09 16.24 -11.09
N TYR A 395 -17.27 15.19 -11.14
CA TYR A 395 -17.07 14.40 -12.35
C TYR A 395 -18.08 13.25 -12.49
N PHE A 396 -18.29 12.85 -13.75
CA PHE A 396 -19.28 11.86 -14.17
C PHE A 396 -18.62 10.47 -14.36
N ASN A 397 -19.03 9.67 -15.35
CA ASN A 397 -18.63 8.26 -15.45
C ASN A 397 -17.27 8.10 -16.14
N VAL A 398 -16.21 8.13 -15.34
CA VAL A 398 -14.82 8.00 -15.82
C VAL A 398 -14.54 6.63 -16.47
N ILE A 399 -13.95 6.66 -17.66
CA ILE A 399 -13.45 5.53 -18.45
C ILE A 399 -12.08 5.87 -19.05
N GLY A 400 -11.52 4.96 -19.87
CA GLY A 400 -10.24 5.21 -20.55
C GLY A 400 -9.01 4.72 -19.77
N SER A 401 -7.85 5.13 -20.26
CA SER A 401 -6.52 4.74 -19.74
C SER A 401 -5.51 5.76 -20.24
N ASP A 402 -4.29 5.72 -19.72
CA ASP A 402 -3.16 6.42 -20.34
C ASP A 402 -3.00 6.01 -21.83
N PRO A 403 -3.02 6.97 -22.79
CA PRO A 403 -2.92 6.67 -24.22
C PRO A 403 -1.62 5.95 -24.65
N GLU A 404 -0.55 6.11 -23.87
CA GLU A 404 0.73 5.41 -24.04
C GLU A 404 0.76 4.02 -23.34
N GLY A 405 -0.33 3.61 -22.71
CA GLY A 405 -0.52 2.26 -22.15
C GLY A 405 0.25 1.97 -20.86
N ARG A 406 0.70 2.99 -20.12
CA ARG A 406 1.49 2.81 -18.88
C ARG A 406 0.61 2.64 -17.64
N LEU A 407 -0.57 3.27 -17.63
CA LEU A 407 -1.53 3.25 -16.53
C LEU A 407 -2.95 2.94 -17.03
N GLY A 408 -3.75 2.31 -16.15
CA GLY A 408 -5.15 1.99 -16.37
C GLY A 408 -5.89 1.52 -15.12
N GLU A 409 -7.18 1.19 -15.29
CA GLU A 409 -8.05 0.74 -14.21
C GLU A 409 -7.80 -0.74 -13.84
N ALA A 410 -7.19 -0.97 -12.68
CA ALA A 410 -6.88 -2.31 -12.17
C ALA A 410 -7.67 -2.64 -10.88
N PRO A 411 -9.00 -2.82 -10.94
CA PRO A 411 -9.77 -3.17 -9.75
C PRO A 411 -9.35 -4.57 -9.25
N ARG A 412 -9.29 -4.72 -7.93
CA ARG A 412 -8.99 -6.03 -7.32
C ARG A 412 -10.06 -7.07 -7.71
N PRO A 413 -9.70 -8.36 -7.89
CA PRO A 413 -10.63 -9.39 -8.36
C PRO A 413 -11.93 -9.46 -7.55
N GLU A 414 -11.85 -9.35 -6.23
CA GLU A 414 -12.99 -9.40 -5.31
C GLU A 414 -13.98 -8.21 -5.42
N LEU A 415 -13.65 -7.19 -6.23
CA LEU A 415 -14.44 -5.97 -6.41
C LEU A 415 -15.08 -5.88 -7.80
N ARG A 416 -14.77 -6.81 -8.71
CA ARG A 416 -15.22 -6.77 -10.11
C ARG A 416 -16.74 -6.81 -10.25
N GLU A 417 -17.44 -7.52 -9.37
CA GLU A 417 -18.91 -7.55 -9.33
C GLU A 417 -19.56 -6.20 -8.96
N GLN A 418 -18.81 -5.32 -8.26
CA GLN A 418 -19.23 -3.95 -7.97
C GLN A 418 -18.59 -2.93 -8.92
N GLY A 419 -17.84 -3.40 -9.92
CA GLY A 419 -17.02 -2.61 -10.82
C GLY A 419 -17.83 -1.76 -11.81
N ARG A 420 -17.09 -0.95 -12.58
CA ARG A 420 -17.63 -0.14 -13.67
C ARG A 420 -18.04 -1.03 -14.85
N ILE A 421 -19.02 -0.56 -15.64
CA ILE A 421 -19.49 -1.28 -16.84
C ILE A 421 -18.36 -1.54 -17.85
N SER A 422 -17.37 -0.64 -17.97
CA SER A 422 -16.13 -0.84 -18.73
C SER A 422 -15.42 -2.14 -18.36
N GLY A 423 -15.12 -2.31 -17.06
CA GLY A 423 -14.45 -3.51 -16.54
C GLY A 423 -15.24 -4.80 -16.80
N ALA A 424 -16.56 -4.77 -16.59
CA ALA A 424 -17.42 -5.92 -16.87
C ALA A 424 -17.46 -6.26 -18.38
N CYS A 425 -17.46 -5.27 -19.27
CA CYS A 425 -17.38 -5.50 -20.72
C CYS A 425 -16.02 -6.10 -21.12
N PHE A 426 -14.92 -5.61 -20.55
CA PHE A 426 -13.58 -6.14 -20.82
C PHE A 426 -13.38 -7.56 -20.27
N ASP A 427 -13.92 -7.86 -19.08
CA ASP A 427 -13.91 -9.22 -18.54
C ASP A 427 -14.74 -10.18 -19.42
N ALA A 428 -15.87 -9.73 -19.97
CA ALA A 428 -16.66 -10.52 -20.92
C ALA A 428 -15.91 -10.72 -22.26
N ALA A 429 -15.30 -9.66 -22.81
CA ALA A 429 -14.50 -9.72 -24.03
C ALA A 429 -13.23 -10.59 -23.88
N ARG A 430 -12.72 -10.76 -22.66
CA ARG A 430 -11.62 -11.68 -22.30
C ARG A 430 -12.08 -13.10 -21.97
N GLY A 431 -13.38 -13.38 -21.94
CA GLY A 431 -13.93 -14.68 -21.53
C GLY A 431 -13.77 -14.99 -20.03
N ILE A 432 -13.49 -13.98 -19.19
CA ILE A 432 -13.41 -14.12 -17.73
C ILE A 432 -14.81 -14.30 -17.13
N ILE A 433 -15.82 -13.67 -17.73
CA ILE A 433 -17.24 -13.89 -17.46
C ILE A 433 -17.96 -14.28 -18.76
N PRO A 434 -19.05 -15.07 -18.72
CA PRO A 434 -19.71 -15.60 -19.92
C PRO A 434 -20.49 -14.56 -20.74
N GLY A 435 -20.63 -13.32 -20.23
CA GLY A 435 -21.38 -12.24 -20.87
C GLY A 435 -21.60 -11.07 -19.91
N LEU A 436 -21.96 -9.92 -20.48
CA LEU A 436 -22.35 -8.73 -19.73
C LEU A 436 -23.80 -8.85 -19.25
N LYS A 437 -24.07 -8.46 -18.00
CA LYS A 437 -25.42 -8.35 -17.45
C LYS A 437 -25.86 -6.89 -17.42
N VAL A 438 -26.84 -6.53 -18.24
CA VAL A 438 -27.45 -5.19 -18.28
C VAL A 438 -28.73 -5.20 -17.44
N ARG A 439 -28.92 -4.21 -16.56
CA ARG A 439 -30.01 -4.16 -15.59
C ARG A 439 -30.97 -3.01 -15.87
N GLY A 440 -32.22 -3.34 -16.19
CA GLY A 440 -33.28 -2.42 -16.58
C GLY A 440 -33.25 -2.08 -18.06
N THR A 441 -34.39 -2.24 -18.72
CA THR A 441 -34.62 -1.96 -20.15
C THR A 441 -35.93 -1.21 -20.38
N ASP A 442 -36.43 -0.57 -19.33
CA ASP A 442 -37.74 0.05 -19.19
C ASP A 442 -37.67 1.45 -18.55
N TYR A 443 -36.47 2.03 -18.42
CA TYR A 443 -36.29 3.43 -18.01
C TYR A 443 -36.81 4.38 -19.09
N GLU A 444 -37.26 5.58 -18.69
CA GLU A 444 -37.78 6.62 -19.60
C GLU A 444 -36.66 7.26 -20.45
N THR A 445 -36.15 6.50 -21.41
CA THR A 445 -34.93 6.71 -22.19
C THR A 445 -35.17 6.15 -23.60
N ALA A 446 -34.43 6.64 -24.60
CA ALA A 446 -34.71 6.32 -26.01
C ALA A 446 -34.67 4.81 -26.35
N ASP A 447 -33.90 4.01 -25.60
CA ASP A 447 -33.78 2.56 -25.78
C ASP A 447 -34.13 1.74 -24.52
N GLY A 448 -34.70 2.38 -23.52
CA GLY A 448 -35.07 1.76 -22.24
C GLY A 448 -33.91 1.61 -21.24
N THR A 449 -32.65 1.88 -21.60
CA THR A 449 -31.49 1.68 -20.71
C THR A 449 -30.91 2.98 -20.16
N CYS A 450 -30.32 2.91 -18.96
CA CYS A 450 -29.70 4.04 -18.28
C CYS A 450 -28.76 4.87 -19.17
N VAL A 451 -28.89 6.20 -19.14
CA VAL A 451 -28.02 7.15 -19.84
C VAL A 451 -27.02 7.78 -18.87
N ARG A 452 -25.74 7.82 -19.25
CA ARG A 452 -24.63 8.37 -18.47
C ARG A 452 -23.68 9.19 -19.35
N ASP A 453 -23.04 10.21 -18.76
CA ASP A 453 -21.94 10.94 -19.40
C ASP A 453 -20.60 10.24 -19.12
N TYR A 454 -20.00 9.69 -20.17
CA TYR A 454 -18.75 8.93 -20.10
C TYR A 454 -17.56 9.78 -20.54
N ILE A 455 -16.65 10.06 -19.60
CA ILE A 455 -15.48 10.95 -19.78
C ILE A 455 -14.17 10.16 -19.68
N ASP A 456 -13.19 10.49 -20.51
CA ASP A 456 -11.85 9.90 -20.42
C ASP A 456 -11.09 10.37 -19.16
N VAL A 457 -10.38 9.46 -18.51
CA VAL A 457 -9.52 9.74 -17.35
C VAL A 457 -8.44 10.78 -17.67
N THR A 458 -7.95 10.84 -18.92
CA THR A 458 -6.95 11.80 -19.39
C THR A 458 -7.54 13.22 -19.44
N ASP A 459 -8.75 13.36 -20.00
CA ASP A 459 -9.47 14.64 -20.06
C ASP A 459 -9.85 15.12 -18.66
N LEU A 460 -10.36 14.22 -17.80
CA LEU A 460 -10.67 14.51 -16.41
C LEU A 460 -9.43 15.02 -15.64
N VAL A 461 -8.27 14.43 -15.88
CA VAL A 461 -7.02 14.86 -15.24
C VAL A 461 -6.53 16.20 -15.77
N ASP A 462 -6.74 16.51 -17.06
CA ASP A 462 -6.48 17.87 -17.58
C ASP A 462 -7.35 18.92 -16.86
N ALA A 463 -8.61 18.61 -16.55
CA ALA A 463 -9.46 19.50 -15.74
C ALA A 463 -8.91 19.73 -14.33
N HIS A 464 -8.34 18.69 -13.68
CA HIS A 464 -7.71 18.83 -12.36
C HIS A 464 -6.48 19.75 -12.40
N VAL A 465 -5.64 19.64 -13.44
CA VAL A 465 -4.46 20.50 -13.56
C VAL A 465 -4.82 21.93 -13.96
N LYS A 466 -5.83 22.13 -14.82
CA LYS A 466 -6.36 23.48 -15.11
C LYS A 466 -7.04 24.10 -13.89
N ALA A 467 -7.74 23.32 -13.06
CA ALA A 467 -8.27 23.79 -11.79
C ALA A 467 -7.15 24.21 -10.82
N LEU A 468 -6.06 23.43 -10.73
CA LEU A 468 -4.88 23.80 -9.93
C LEU A 468 -4.21 25.08 -10.46
N ALA A 469 -4.04 25.21 -11.77
CA ALA A 469 -3.38 26.38 -12.38
C ALA A 469 -4.19 27.68 -12.24
N ASN A 470 -5.52 27.60 -12.15
CA ASN A 470 -6.40 28.76 -11.97
C ASN A 470 -6.77 29.03 -10.51
N ALA A 471 -6.41 28.15 -9.56
CA ALA A 471 -6.76 28.32 -8.14
C ALA A 471 -6.10 29.57 -7.55
N GLN A 472 -6.91 30.59 -7.21
CA GLN A 472 -6.46 31.82 -6.56
C GLN A 472 -6.86 31.85 -5.06
N PRO A 473 -6.10 32.52 -4.17
CA PRO A 473 -6.45 32.62 -2.76
C PRO A 473 -7.88 33.13 -2.53
N GLY A 474 -8.66 32.39 -1.73
CA GLY A 474 -10.06 32.70 -1.44
C GLY A 474 -11.06 32.37 -2.57
N MET A 475 -10.59 31.87 -3.72
CA MET A 475 -11.47 31.43 -4.82
C MET A 475 -12.19 30.13 -4.44
N VAL A 476 -13.49 30.06 -4.72
CA VAL A 476 -14.28 28.82 -4.68
C VAL A 476 -14.82 28.52 -6.07
N GLY A 477 -14.19 27.59 -6.78
CA GLY A 477 -14.65 27.06 -8.05
C GLY A 477 -15.39 25.74 -7.86
N ILE A 478 -16.61 25.63 -8.39
CA ILE A 478 -17.38 24.38 -8.43
C ILE A 478 -17.72 24.11 -9.89
N TYR A 479 -17.40 22.91 -10.37
CA TYR A 479 -17.45 22.54 -11.78
C TYR A 479 -17.98 21.13 -12.01
N ASN A 480 -18.92 20.96 -12.93
CA ASN A 480 -19.28 19.68 -13.52
C ASN A 480 -18.24 19.30 -14.58
N VAL A 481 -17.66 18.11 -14.45
CA VAL A 481 -16.61 17.63 -15.37
C VAL A 481 -17.08 16.37 -16.09
N GLY A 482 -17.55 16.58 -17.31
CA GLY A 482 -18.12 15.58 -18.22
C GLY A 482 -17.98 16.02 -19.67
N THR A 483 -18.44 15.21 -20.61
CA THR A 483 -18.42 15.51 -22.05
C THR A 483 -19.59 16.40 -22.48
N GLY A 484 -20.66 16.46 -21.68
CA GLY A 484 -21.94 17.07 -22.06
C GLY A 484 -22.83 16.15 -22.90
N LYS A 485 -22.39 14.91 -23.16
CA LYS A 485 -23.12 13.93 -23.97
C LYS A 485 -23.48 12.71 -23.13
N GLY A 486 -24.77 12.53 -22.87
CA GLY A 486 -25.29 11.25 -22.39
C GLY A 486 -25.19 10.17 -23.47
N SER A 487 -24.71 8.99 -23.10
CA SER A 487 -24.82 7.75 -23.90
C SER A 487 -25.55 6.69 -23.08
N SER A 488 -26.39 5.87 -23.73
CA SER A 488 -27.08 4.75 -23.08
C SER A 488 -26.16 3.57 -22.77
N VAL A 489 -26.63 2.61 -21.97
CA VAL A 489 -25.92 1.34 -21.76
C VAL A 489 -25.81 0.54 -23.06
N LYS A 490 -26.83 0.54 -23.94
CA LYS A 490 -26.74 -0.15 -25.24
C LYS A 490 -25.71 0.52 -26.16
N GLU A 491 -25.70 1.85 -26.24
CA GLU A 491 -24.68 2.60 -26.98
C GLU A 491 -23.27 2.33 -26.45
N PHE A 492 -23.11 2.25 -25.13
CA PHE A 492 -21.85 1.88 -24.47
C PHE A 492 -21.40 0.47 -24.86
N VAL A 493 -22.30 -0.51 -24.85
CA VAL A 493 -21.98 -1.90 -25.22
C VAL A 493 -21.55 -1.97 -26.68
N GLU A 494 -22.27 -1.32 -27.60
CA GLU A 494 -21.92 -1.33 -29.03
C GLU A 494 -20.59 -0.59 -29.30
N ALA A 495 -20.31 0.50 -28.58
CA ALA A 495 -18.99 1.13 -28.59
C ALA A 495 -17.89 0.18 -28.06
N CYS A 496 -18.20 -0.64 -27.04
CA CYS A 496 -17.26 -1.61 -26.48
C CYS A 496 -17.02 -2.81 -27.41
N LYS A 497 -18.04 -3.33 -28.10
CA LYS A 497 -17.87 -4.35 -29.15
C LYS A 497 -16.96 -3.84 -30.26
N LYS A 498 -17.20 -2.62 -30.76
CA LYS A 498 -16.34 -1.96 -31.76
C LYS A 498 -14.91 -1.72 -31.26
N ALA A 499 -14.74 -1.37 -29.99
CA ALA A 499 -13.43 -1.14 -29.40
C ALA A 499 -12.63 -2.43 -29.14
N THR A 500 -13.32 -3.51 -28.80
CA THR A 500 -12.70 -4.81 -28.47
C THR A 500 -12.45 -5.69 -29.69
N GLY A 501 -13.31 -5.58 -30.70
CA GLY A 501 -13.39 -6.52 -31.83
C GLY A 501 -14.12 -7.84 -31.49
N VAL A 502 -14.81 -7.89 -30.35
CA VAL A 502 -15.47 -9.10 -29.82
C VAL A 502 -16.98 -8.87 -29.76
N ASP A 503 -17.76 -9.84 -30.25
CA ASP A 503 -19.21 -9.82 -30.04
C ASP A 503 -19.54 -10.26 -28.61
N ILE A 504 -19.63 -9.28 -27.72
CA ILE A 504 -19.92 -9.50 -26.30
C ILE A 504 -21.38 -9.95 -26.14
N LYS A 505 -21.59 -11.14 -25.59
CA LYS A 505 -22.93 -11.61 -25.17
C LYS A 505 -23.51 -10.66 -24.12
N VAL A 506 -24.77 -10.28 -24.29
CA VAL A 506 -25.52 -9.42 -23.35
C VAL A 506 -26.74 -10.18 -22.83
N ASP A 507 -26.86 -10.28 -21.52
CA ASP A 507 -28.06 -10.75 -20.81
C ASP A 507 -28.77 -9.56 -20.17
N TYR A 508 -30.02 -9.32 -20.54
CA TYR A 508 -30.86 -8.25 -19.96
C TYR A 508 -31.63 -8.79 -18.75
N LEU A 509 -31.61 -8.04 -17.66
CA LEU A 509 -32.19 -8.37 -16.35
C LEU A 509 -33.02 -7.20 -15.82
N ASP A 510 -33.80 -7.44 -14.77
CA ASP A 510 -34.53 -6.40 -14.03
C ASP A 510 -33.63 -5.27 -13.52
N ARG A 511 -34.23 -4.10 -13.28
CA ARG A 511 -33.57 -2.90 -12.76
C ARG A 511 -32.76 -3.18 -11.49
N ARG A 512 -31.64 -2.48 -11.33
CA ARG A 512 -30.94 -2.40 -10.04
C ARG A 512 -31.61 -1.33 -9.18
N PRO A 513 -31.96 -1.60 -7.91
CA PRO A 513 -32.42 -0.56 -7.01
C PRO A 513 -31.38 0.56 -6.86
N GLY A 514 -31.81 1.81 -7.06
CA GLY A 514 -30.96 3.01 -6.95
C GLY A 514 -30.21 3.44 -8.22
N ASP A 515 -30.46 2.81 -9.37
CA ASP A 515 -29.99 3.34 -10.67
C ASP A 515 -30.98 4.36 -11.24
N TYR A 516 -30.50 5.59 -11.51
CA TYR A 516 -31.27 6.67 -12.12
C TYR A 516 -31.42 6.49 -13.64
N ALA A 517 -32.50 7.00 -14.24
CA ALA A 517 -32.71 6.88 -15.69
C ALA A 517 -31.64 7.65 -16.52
N LYS A 518 -31.37 8.91 -16.22
CA LYS A 518 -30.46 9.80 -16.97
C LYS A 518 -29.58 10.59 -16.00
N VAL A 519 -28.27 10.69 -16.26
CA VAL A 519 -27.33 11.58 -15.55
C VAL A 519 -26.24 12.02 -16.52
N TYR A 520 -26.28 13.27 -17.00
CA TYR A 520 -25.22 13.84 -17.85
C TYR A 520 -25.01 15.34 -17.60
N SER A 521 -23.80 15.84 -17.86
CA SER A 521 -23.40 17.19 -17.45
C SER A 521 -23.82 18.27 -18.44
N ASP A 522 -23.84 19.52 -17.97
CA ASP A 522 -23.52 20.69 -18.78
C ASP A 522 -22.07 21.10 -18.43
N PRO A 523 -21.10 20.97 -19.35
CA PRO A 523 -19.71 21.38 -19.11
C PRO A 523 -19.44 22.85 -19.49
N SER A 524 -20.47 23.69 -19.70
CA SER A 524 -20.29 25.07 -20.16
C SER A 524 -19.50 25.93 -19.18
N LYS A 525 -19.72 25.78 -17.87
CA LYS A 525 -19.02 26.56 -16.83
C LYS A 525 -17.52 26.24 -16.81
N VAL A 526 -17.16 24.96 -16.77
CA VAL A 526 -15.76 24.51 -16.79
C VAL A 526 -15.05 24.89 -18.11
N ARG A 527 -15.79 24.98 -19.22
CA ARG A 527 -15.27 25.52 -20.49
C ARG A 527 -15.00 27.02 -20.41
N GLN A 528 -15.92 27.80 -19.87
CA GLN A 528 -15.82 29.26 -19.78
C GLN A 528 -14.75 29.71 -18.80
N GLU A 529 -14.71 29.12 -17.59
CA GLU A 529 -13.84 29.59 -16.50
C GLU A 529 -12.44 28.94 -16.53
N LEU A 530 -12.30 27.68 -16.94
CA LEU A 530 -11.01 26.96 -16.93
C LEU A 530 -10.42 26.69 -18.32
N ASN A 531 -11.10 27.13 -19.41
CA ASN A 531 -10.72 26.82 -20.80
C ASN A 531 -10.46 25.31 -21.02
N TRP A 532 -11.41 24.48 -20.57
CA TRP A 532 -11.36 23.03 -20.65
C TRP A 532 -12.54 22.45 -21.43
N THR A 533 -12.32 21.38 -22.17
CA THR A 533 -13.37 20.57 -22.82
C THR A 533 -12.81 19.17 -23.04
N ALA A 534 -13.64 18.14 -22.92
CA ALA A 534 -13.23 16.76 -23.21
C ALA A 534 -12.93 16.58 -24.71
N HIS A 535 -11.89 15.81 -25.03
CA HIS A 535 -11.39 15.60 -26.38
C HIS A 535 -11.60 14.17 -26.89
N TYR A 536 -11.56 13.17 -26.00
CA TYR A 536 -11.72 11.77 -26.39
C TYR A 536 -13.19 11.38 -26.51
N THR A 537 -13.53 10.64 -27.55
CA THR A 537 -14.86 10.01 -27.67
C THR A 537 -14.94 8.71 -26.87
N LEU A 538 -16.15 8.31 -26.51
CA LEU A 538 -16.47 7.04 -25.85
C LEU A 538 -15.77 5.82 -26.51
N GLN A 539 -15.76 5.76 -27.84
CA GLN A 539 -15.13 4.63 -28.55
C GLN A 539 -13.60 4.66 -28.44
N GLU A 540 -12.97 5.83 -28.54
CA GLU A 540 -11.51 5.99 -28.40
C GLU A 540 -11.05 5.65 -26.98
N SER A 541 -11.73 6.17 -25.96
CA SER A 541 -11.45 5.82 -24.55
C SER A 541 -11.54 4.31 -24.31
N LEU A 542 -12.55 3.64 -24.86
CA LEU A 542 -12.70 2.19 -24.76
C LEU A 542 -11.61 1.44 -25.52
N GLN A 543 -11.17 1.92 -26.69
CA GLN A 543 -10.05 1.34 -27.43
C GLN A 543 -8.73 1.51 -26.67
N ILE A 544 -8.47 2.67 -26.08
CA ILE A 544 -7.29 2.94 -25.26
C ILE A 544 -7.25 2.02 -24.04
N ALA A 545 -8.36 1.93 -23.29
CA ALA A 545 -8.50 1.02 -22.16
C ALA A 545 -8.37 -0.46 -22.55
N TRP A 546 -8.89 -0.87 -23.72
CA TRP A 546 -8.73 -2.23 -24.22
C TRP A 546 -7.27 -2.57 -24.57
N ARG A 547 -6.51 -1.62 -25.15
CA ARG A 547 -5.07 -1.80 -25.39
C ARG A 547 -4.32 -2.03 -24.08
N TRP A 548 -4.62 -1.26 -23.03
CA TRP A 548 -4.04 -1.47 -21.70
C TRP A 548 -4.44 -2.82 -21.10
N GLN A 549 -5.73 -3.17 -21.10
CA GLN A 549 -6.22 -4.46 -20.57
C GLN A 549 -5.59 -5.69 -21.24
N LYS A 550 -5.29 -5.61 -22.56
CA LYS A 550 -4.62 -6.69 -23.29
C LYS A 550 -3.13 -6.80 -22.97
N SER A 551 -2.43 -5.70 -22.73
CA SER A 551 -1.01 -5.72 -22.33
C SER A 551 -0.82 -6.02 -20.84
N HIS A 552 -1.84 -5.74 -20.01
CA HIS A 552 -1.82 -5.89 -18.56
C HIS A 552 -2.85 -6.93 -18.09
N LEU A 553 -2.66 -8.19 -18.50
CA LEU A 553 -3.63 -9.26 -18.21
C LEU A 553 -3.94 -9.41 -16.71
N ASN A 554 -2.94 -9.20 -15.85
CA ASN A 554 -3.04 -9.24 -14.38
C ASN A 554 -3.15 -7.83 -13.75
N GLY A 555 -3.52 -6.81 -14.54
CA GLY A 555 -3.34 -5.42 -14.16
C GLY A 555 -1.86 -5.11 -13.93
N TYR A 556 -1.53 -4.53 -12.78
CA TYR A 556 -0.13 -4.29 -12.37
C TYR A 556 0.50 -5.46 -11.57
N GLY A 557 -0.13 -6.65 -11.60
CA GLY A 557 0.49 -7.88 -11.09
C GLY A 557 1.63 -8.38 -11.99
N PRO A 558 2.52 -9.23 -11.48
CA PRO A 558 3.53 -9.93 -12.29
C PRO A 558 2.91 -10.97 -13.24
#